data_AF-A0A959WKW2-F1
#
_entry.id   AF-A0A959WKW2-F1
#
_cell.length_a   1.000
_cell.length_b   1.000
_cell.length_c   1.000
_cell.angle_alpha   90.00
_cell.angle_beta   90.00
_cell.angle_gamma   90.00
#
_symmetry.space_group_name_H-M   'P 1'
#
loop_
_entity.id
_entity.type
_entity.pdbx_description
1 polymer ?
#
loop_
_entity_poly.entity_id
_entity_poly.type
_entity_poly.pdbx_seq_one_letter_code
_entity_poly.pdbx_strand_id
1 'polypeptide(L)'
;MTRDELIALLAAADPLEAVAATPTRAPLEVRLMVGAPPAEWLVDTDDEGAIAEHRAAHEAGRPSEAVVRYGIGTTPESVADRLLALAALADDTGMLRAVRPESADGTDQRPGSWGVEDLTIVAAARAVLPDSVLVVPSWERIGPGATQVAAAFGATGWRCPEDATVSPEHLARSVAVTLTEDVN
;
A
#
# COMPACT_ATOMS: atom_id res chain seq x y z
N MET A 1 -12.59 12.30 1.64
CA MET A 1 -12.96 11.49 2.82
C MET A 1 -12.43 12.20 4.05
N THR A 2 -13.24 12.30 5.11
CA THR A 2 -12.83 12.85 6.41
C THR A 2 -12.12 11.79 7.25
N ARG A 3 -11.45 12.21 8.33
CA ARG A 3 -10.79 11.30 9.27
C ARG A 3 -11.77 10.30 9.90
N ASP A 4 -12.93 10.75 10.33
CA ASP A 4 -13.91 9.90 11.01
C ASP A 4 -14.55 8.89 10.04
N GLU A 5 -14.79 9.29 8.78
CA GLU A 5 -15.24 8.37 7.73
C GLU A 5 -14.19 7.28 7.44
N LEU A 6 -12.91 7.66 7.38
CA LEU A 6 -11.81 6.71 7.17
C LEU A 6 -11.68 5.72 8.34
N ILE A 7 -11.81 6.19 9.58
CA ILE A 7 -11.78 5.33 10.78
C ILE A 7 -12.94 4.35 10.75
N ALA A 8 -14.16 4.82 10.44
CA ALA A 8 -15.33 3.96 10.35
C ALA A 8 -15.16 2.86 9.29
N LEU A 9 -14.64 3.23 8.11
CA LEU A 9 -14.34 2.31 7.02
C LEU A 9 -13.30 1.25 7.44
N LEU A 10 -12.21 1.67 8.09
CA LEU A 10 -11.17 0.77 8.59
C LEU A 10 -11.69 -0.17 9.69
N ALA A 11 -12.53 0.34 10.60
CA ALA A 11 -13.10 -0.43 11.70
C ALA A 11 -14.14 -1.46 11.23
N ALA A 12 -14.82 -1.21 10.10
CA ALA A 12 -15.77 -2.15 9.52
C ALA A 12 -15.10 -3.42 8.99
N ALA A 13 -13.83 -3.32 8.57
CA ALA A 13 -13.08 -4.41 7.93
C ALA A 13 -13.84 -5.07 6.75
N ASP A 14 -14.65 -4.26 6.04
CA ASP A 14 -15.38 -4.66 4.85
C ASP A 14 -14.75 -4.00 3.61
N PRO A 15 -13.97 -4.77 2.83
CA PRO A 15 -13.26 -4.22 1.69
C PRO A 15 -14.21 -3.85 0.54
N LEU A 16 -15.42 -4.43 0.48
CA LEU A 16 -16.41 -4.08 -0.54
C LEU A 16 -17.08 -2.74 -0.21
N GLU A 17 -17.36 -2.49 1.06
CA GLU A 17 -17.82 -1.18 1.53
C GLU A 17 -16.75 -0.12 1.29
N ALA A 18 -15.49 -0.43 1.58
CA ALA A 18 -14.37 0.47 1.35
C ALA A 18 -14.22 0.89 -0.12
N VAL A 19 -14.33 -0.07 -1.05
CA VAL A 19 -14.30 0.23 -2.49
C VAL A 19 -15.55 1.01 -2.92
N ALA A 20 -16.74 0.69 -2.38
CA ALA A 20 -17.97 1.42 -2.71
C ALA A 20 -17.93 2.89 -2.24
N ALA A 21 -17.23 3.18 -1.15
CA ALA A 21 -17.01 4.53 -0.64
C ALA A 21 -15.94 5.31 -1.43
N THR A 22 -15.23 4.64 -2.34
CA THR A 22 -14.06 5.17 -3.04
C THR A 22 -14.40 5.47 -4.50
N PRO A 23 -14.13 6.69 -5.02
CA PRO A 23 -14.45 7.04 -6.39
C PRO A 23 -13.55 6.35 -7.43
N THR A 24 -12.42 5.78 -7.01
CA THR A 24 -11.43 5.14 -7.88
C THR A 24 -11.79 3.67 -8.17
N ARG A 25 -11.82 3.33 -9.46
CA ARG A 25 -12.04 1.96 -9.93
C ARG A 25 -10.76 1.13 -9.78
N ALA A 26 -10.93 -0.20 -9.76
CA ALA A 26 -9.82 -1.13 -9.90
C ALA A 26 -8.91 -0.70 -11.08
N PRO A 27 -7.59 -0.67 -10.88
CA PRO A 27 -6.68 -0.16 -11.87
C PRO A 27 -6.63 -1.12 -13.07
N LEU A 28 -6.58 -0.54 -14.27
CA LEU A 28 -6.34 -1.31 -15.51
C LEU A 28 -4.86 -1.65 -15.68
N GLU A 29 -3.99 -0.98 -14.92
CA GLU A 29 -2.54 -1.09 -14.97
C GLU A 29 -1.96 -1.26 -13.56
N VAL A 30 -1.05 -2.20 -13.40
CA VAL A 30 -0.27 -2.38 -12.18
C VAL A 30 1.19 -2.20 -12.51
N ARG A 31 1.90 -1.39 -11.72
CA ARG A 31 3.34 -1.22 -11.87
C ARG A 31 4.08 -2.40 -11.25
N LEU A 32 4.88 -3.10 -12.05
CA LEU A 32 5.74 -4.17 -11.58
C LEU A 32 7.11 -3.60 -11.19
N MET A 33 7.52 -3.84 -9.95
CA MET A 33 8.87 -3.60 -9.45
C MET A 33 9.47 -4.95 -9.05
N VAL A 34 10.60 -5.32 -9.64
CA VAL A 34 11.32 -6.55 -9.27
C VAL A 34 12.48 -6.20 -8.36
N GLY A 35 12.55 -6.87 -7.22
CA GLY A 35 13.61 -6.69 -6.23
C GLY A 35 13.48 -5.41 -5.39
N ALA A 36 14.65 -4.89 -5.01
CA ALA A 36 14.75 -3.76 -4.09
C ALA A 36 14.26 -2.45 -4.73
N PRO A 37 13.73 -1.51 -3.93
CA PRO A 37 13.44 -0.15 -4.41
C PRO A 37 14.72 0.55 -4.90
N PRO A 38 14.60 1.60 -5.73
CA PRO A 38 15.75 2.38 -6.17
C PRO A 38 16.56 2.90 -4.98
N ALA A 39 17.88 2.75 -5.04
CA ALA A 39 18.78 3.05 -3.92
C ALA A 39 18.75 4.53 -3.50
N GLU A 40 18.38 5.40 -4.42
CA GLU A 40 18.20 6.82 -4.16
C GLU A 40 16.93 7.14 -3.38
N TRP A 41 15.97 6.22 -3.22
CA TRP A 41 14.76 6.50 -2.42
C TRP A 41 15.05 6.34 -0.93
N LEU A 42 14.44 7.18 -0.09
CA LEU A 42 14.28 6.86 1.34
C LEU A 42 13.16 5.83 1.46
N VAL A 43 13.45 4.68 2.07
CA VAL A 43 12.49 3.58 2.17
C VAL A 43 12.40 3.15 3.61
N ASP A 44 11.17 3.10 4.13
CA ASP A 44 10.88 2.50 5.42
C ASP A 44 11.24 1.01 5.40
N THR A 45 12.00 0.57 6.41
CA THR A 45 12.41 -0.83 6.57
C THR A 45 11.38 -1.57 7.43
N ASP A 46 11.76 -1.94 8.65
CA ASP A 46 10.94 -2.73 9.58
C ASP A 46 9.95 -1.85 10.38
N ASP A 47 10.20 -0.55 10.49
CA ASP A 47 9.34 0.38 11.23
C ASP A 47 8.80 1.50 10.33
N GLU A 48 7.69 2.11 10.75
CA GLU A 48 7.18 3.32 10.09
C GLU A 48 8.14 4.49 10.35
N GLY A 49 8.74 5.02 9.28
CA GLY A 49 9.58 6.21 9.35
C GLY A 49 8.76 7.43 9.74
N ALA A 50 9.37 8.37 10.46
CA ALA A 50 8.65 9.59 10.84
C ALA A 50 8.31 10.43 9.61
N ILE A 51 7.13 11.06 9.58
CA ILE A 51 6.73 11.94 8.46
C ILE A 51 7.77 13.06 8.22
N ALA A 52 8.40 13.55 9.29
CA ALA A 52 9.45 14.56 9.22
C ALA A 52 10.72 14.06 8.50
N GLU A 53 11.06 12.76 8.62
CA GLU A 53 12.22 12.18 7.92
C GLU A 53 11.96 12.09 6.42
N HIS A 54 10.77 11.65 6.01
CA HIS A 54 10.38 11.69 4.60
C HIS A 54 10.36 13.11 4.05
N ARG A 55 9.82 14.08 4.81
CA ARG A 55 9.81 15.49 4.39
C ARG A 55 11.23 16.02 4.20
N ALA A 56 12.14 15.76 5.14
CA ALA A 56 13.54 16.17 5.03
C ALA A 56 14.23 15.54 3.80
N ALA A 57 13.92 14.27 3.51
CA ALA A 57 14.41 13.62 2.28
C ALA A 57 13.86 14.31 1.02
N HIS A 58 12.56 14.63 0.98
CA HIS A 58 11.94 15.32 -0.15
C HIS A 58 12.53 16.72 -0.36
N GLU A 59 12.77 17.48 0.70
CA GLU A 59 13.45 18.79 0.65
C GLU A 59 14.88 18.69 0.09
N ALA A 60 15.55 17.57 0.30
CA ALA A 60 16.85 17.25 -0.29
C ALA A 60 16.77 16.68 -1.71
N GLY A 61 15.58 16.63 -2.33
CA GLY A 61 15.37 16.08 -3.67
C GLY A 61 15.39 14.56 -3.72
N ARG A 62 15.24 13.88 -2.59
CA ARG A 62 15.25 12.42 -2.47
C ARG A 62 13.82 11.88 -2.37
N PRO A 63 13.31 11.10 -3.36
CA PRO A 63 11.98 10.49 -3.27
C PRO A 63 11.87 9.49 -2.11
N SER A 64 10.65 9.09 -1.75
CA SER A 64 10.49 8.07 -0.71
C SER A 64 9.36 7.05 -0.96
N GLU A 65 9.50 5.91 -0.29
CA GLU A 65 8.46 4.93 -0.02
C GLU A 65 8.23 4.85 1.49
N ALA A 66 6.96 4.86 1.91
CA ALA A 66 6.58 4.82 3.31
C ALA A 66 5.76 3.57 3.64
N VAL A 67 5.94 3.02 4.83
CA VAL A 67 5.15 1.90 5.34
C VAL A 67 3.90 2.42 6.07
N VAL A 68 2.83 1.64 5.97
CA VAL A 68 1.63 1.72 6.82
C VAL A 68 1.44 0.37 7.50
N ARG A 69 1.68 0.31 8.80
CA ARG A 69 1.51 -0.88 9.64
C ARG A 69 0.04 -1.06 9.99
N TYR A 70 -0.44 -2.29 9.90
CA TYR A 70 -1.82 -2.64 10.28
C TYR A 70 -1.91 -4.06 10.81
N GLY A 71 -3.10 -4.46 11.25
CA GLY A 71 -3.36 -5.78 11.83
C GLY A 71 -3.20 -5.78 13.34
N ILE A 72 -2.73 -6.89 13.90
CA ILE A 72 -2.63 -7.06 15.36
C ILE A 72 -1.78 -5.94 16.00
N GLY A 73 -2.28 -5.37 17.10
CA GLY A 73 -1.59 -4.32 17.85
C GLY A 73 -1.75 -2.90 17.27
N THR A 74 -2.45 -2.74 16.15
CA THR A 74 -2.77 -1.43 15.56
C THR A 74 -4.25 -1.08 15.77
N THR A 75 -4.59 0.21 15.68
CA THR A 75 -6.00 0.65 15.73
C THR A 75 -6.41 1.30 14.41
N PRO A 76 -7.70 1.28 14.06
CA PRO A 76 -8.20 2.03 12.90
C PRO A 76 -7.80 3.50 12.92
N GLU A 77 -7.76 4.13 14.10
CA GLU A 77 -7.33 5.52 14.27
C GLU A 77 -5.86 5.73 13.92
N SER A 78 -4.95 4.86 14.38
CA SER A 78 -3.53 5.00 14.07
C SER A 78 -3.25 4.83 12.57
N VAL A 79 -3.94 3.88 11.94
CA VAL A 79 -3.84 3.67 10.49
C VAL A 79 -4.41 4.86 9.72
N ALA A 80 -5.57 5.37 10.11
CA ALA A 80 -6.19 6.54 9.49
C ALA A 80 -5.27 7.78 9.59
N ASP A 81 -4.70 8.03 10.77
CA ASP A 81 -3.79 9.14 11.00
C ASP A 81 -2.54 9.04 10.14
N ARG A 82 -1.95 7.84 10.03
CA ARG A 82 -0.78 7.59 9.19
C ARG A 82 -1.11 7.84 7.71
N LEU A 83 -2.20 7.28 7.20
CA LEU A 83 -2.60 7.44 5.80
C LEU A 83 -2.87 8.91 5.43
N LEU A 84 -3.57 9.65 6.29
CA LEU A 84 -3.85 11.07 6.06
C LEU A 84 -2.58 11.92 6.12
N ALA A 85 -1.64 11.60 7.03
CA ALA A 85 -0.36 12.30 7.10
C ALA A 85 0.50 12.05 5.85
N LEU A 86 0.50 10.82 5.32
CA LEU A 86 1.18 10.48 4.07
C LEU A 86 0.53 11.12 2.85
N ALA A 87 -0.81 11.21 2.82
CA ALA A 87 -1.54 11.92 1.78
C ALA A 87 -1.17 13.41 1.76
N ALA A 88 -1.17 14.06 2.93
CA ALA A 88 -0.75 15.46 3.06
C ALA A 88 0.72 15.68 2.65
N LEU A 89 1.62 14.76 3.03
CA LEU A 89 3.01 14.80 2.59
C LEU A 89 3.13 14.70 1.06
N ALA A 90 2.38 13.79 0.44
CA ALA A 90 2.39 13.60 -1.00
C ALA A 90 1.86 14.84 -1.74
N ASP A 91 0.78 15.45 -1.26
CA ASP A 91 0.22 16.68 -1.83
C ASP A 91 1.20 17.87 -1.69
N ASP A 92 1.88 17.97 -0.56
CA ASP A 92 2.83 19.05 -0.29
C ASP A 92 4.09 18.96 -1.15
N THR A 93 4.65 17.76 -1.32
CA THR A 93 6.00 17.58 -1.89
C THR A 93 5.99 17.00 -3.31
N GLY A 94 4.98 16.21 -3.65
CA GLY A 94 4.96 15.42 -4.89
C GLY A 94 6.07 14.35 -4.98
N MET A 95 6.75 14.05 -3.87
CA MET A 95 7.95 13.18 -3.85
C MET A 95 7.73 11.82 -3.17
N LEU A 96 6.58 11.60 -2.54
CA LEU A 96 6.16 10.27 -2.11
C LEU A 96 5.83 9.44 -3.37
N ARG A 97 6.50 8.30 -3.55
CA ARG A 97 6.35 7.43 -4.73
C ARG A 97 5.45 6.25 -4.46
N ALA A 98 5.56 5.68 -3.27
CA ALA A 98 4.79 4.51 -2.88
C ALA A 98 4.44 4.54 -1.40
N VAL A 99 3.28 3.97 -1.09
CA VAL A 99 2.88 3.55 0.24
C VAL A 99 2.78 2.03 0.23
N ARG A 100 3.45 1.39 1.19
CA ARG A 100 3.49 -0.06 1.37
C ARG A 100 2.69 -0.47 2.60
N PRO A 101 1.43 -0.90 2.45
CA PRO A 101 0.71 -1.58 3.53
C PRO A 101 1.46 -2.85 3.94
N GLU A 102 1.79 -2.94 5.22
CA GLU A 102 2.50 -4.09 5.77
C GLU A 102 1.80 -4.59 7.05
N SER A 103 1.30 -5.83 7.01
CA SER A 103 0.68 -6.44 8.18
C SER A 103 1.73 -6.64 9.28
N ALA A 104 1.30 -6.55 10.54
CA ALA A 104 2.08 -6.98 11.68
C ALA A 104 2.41 -8.49 11.60
N ASP A 105 3.34 -8.94 12.44
CA ASP A 105 3.59 -10.37 12.62
C ASP A 105 2.47 -11.04 13.41
N GLY A 106 2.16 -12.28 13.03
CA GLY A 106 1.16 -13.08 13.72
C GLY A 106 1.61 -13.56 15.10
N THR A 107 0.64 -14.05 15.86
CA THR A 107 0.84 -14.75 17.13
C THR A 107 0.18 -16.12 17.05
N ASP A 108 0.42 -16.97 18.06
CA ASP A 108 -0.24 -18.28 18.18
C ASP A 108 -1.77 -18.19 18.23
N GLN A 109 -2.33 -17.02 18.59
CA GLN A 109 -3.77 -16.81 18.75
C GLN A 109 -4.42 -16.21 17.50
N ARG A 110 -3.65 -15.55 16.62
CA ARG A 110 -4.20 -14.80 15.48
C ARG A 110 -3.09 -14.50 14.45
N PRO A 111 -3.38 -14.63 13.14
CA PRO A 111 -2.46 -14.15 12.11
C PRO A 111 -2.23 -12.65 12.21
N GLY A 112 -1.13 -12.15 11.63
CA GLY A 112 -0.77 -10.73 11.65
C GLY A 112 -1.92 -9.82 11.21
N SER A 113 -2.62 -10.25 10.18
CA SER A 113 -3.87 -9.69 9.67
C SER A 113 -4.76 -10.81 9.11
N TRP A 114 -6.03 -10.50 8.84
CA TRP A 114 -6.90 -11.31 8.00
C TRP A 114 -6.98 -10.74 6.59
N GLY A 115 -7.25 -11.59 5.60
CA GLY A 115 -7.35 -11.15 4.19
C GLY A 115 -8.36 -10.01 3.96
N VAL A 116 -9.46 -9.96 4.72
CA VAL A 116 -10.41 -8.85 4.63
C VAL A 116 -9.83 -7.53 5.17
N GLU A 117 -8.95 -7.59 6.18
CA GLU A 117 -8.24 -6.43 6.68
C GLU A 117 -7.21 -5.95 5.64
N ASP A 118 -6.44 -6.85 5.05
CA ASP A 118 -5.47 -6.53 4.01
C ASP A 118 -6.14 -5.73 2.87
N LEU A 119 -7.26 -6.24 2.37
CA LEU A 119 -7.99 -5.62 1.27
C LEU A 119 -8.66 -4.30 1.69
N THR A 120 -9.14 -4.19 2.93
CA THR A 120 -9.73 -2.95 3.45
C THR A 120 -8.68 -1.86 3.54
N ILE A 121 -7.48 -2.19 4.00
CA ILE A 121 -6.37 -1.24 4.11
C ILE A 121 -5.92 -0.75 2.73
N VAL A 122 -5.86 -1.65 1.75
CA VAL A 122 -5.54 -1.29 0.36
C VAL A 122 -6.58 -0.33 -0.22
N ALA A 123 -7.87 -0.63 -0.05
CA ALA A 123 -8.96 0.23 -0.51
C ALA A 123 -8.93 1.60 0.21
N ALA A 124 -8.74 1.60 1.52
CA ALA A 124 -8.63 2.81 2.34
C ALA A 124 -7.45 3.69 1.88
N ALA A 125 -6.27 3.09 1.66
CA ALA A 125 -5.10 3.79 1.15
C ALA A 125 -5.37 4.40 -0.22
N ARG A 126 -6.00 3.65 -1.14
CA ARG A 126 -6.34 4.17 -2.47
C ARG A 126 -7.35 5.32 -2.43
N ALA A 127 -8.24 5.33 -1.45
CA ALA A 127 -9.27 6.35 -1.29
C ALA A 127 -8.73 7.73 -0.88
N VAL A 128 -7.59 7.77 -0.20
CA VAL A 128 -7.06 9.01 0.41
C VAL A 128 -5.73 9.47 -0.18
N LEU A 129 -4.93 8.55 -0.74
CA LEU A 129 -3.67 8.92 -1.39
C LEU A 129 -3.93 9.50 -2.78
N PRO A 130 -3.09 10.44 -3.27
CA PRO A 130 -3.18 10.92 -4.64
C PRO A 130 -2.78 9.83 -5.65
N ASP A 131 -3.30 9.91 -6.88
CA ASP A 131 -3.06 8.90 -7.93
C ASP A 131 -1.58 8.74 -8.31
N SER A 132 -0.76 9.76 -8.06
CA SER A 132 0.69 9.73 -8.26
C SER A 132 1.44 8.83 -7.26
N VAL A 133 0.79 8.41 -6.18
CA VAL A 133 1.36 7.52 -5.16
C VAL A 133 0.88 6.09 -5.42
N LEU A 134 1.84 5.19 -5.58
CA LEU A 134 1.57 3.77 -5.72
C LEU A 134 1.09 3.18 -4.39
N VAL A 135 0.07 2.32 -4.44
CA VAL A 135 -0.33 1.48 -3.31
C VAL A 135 0.23 0.09 -3.57
N VAL A 136 1.20 -0.33 -2.76
CA VAL A 136 2.03 -1.52 -3.00
C VAL A 136 1.92 -2.45 -1.80
N PRO A 137 0.91 -3.33 -1.72
CA PRO A 137 0.78 -4.27 -0.60
C PRO A 137 2.02 -5.16 -0.50
N SER A 138 2.46 -5.47 0.73
CA SER A 138 3.66 -6.27 0.94
C SER A 138 3.50 -7.71 0.46
N TRP A 139 4.05 -8.01 -0.71
CA TRP A 139 4.07 -9.36 -1.29
C TRP A 139 4.68 -10.39 -0.34
N GLU A 140 5.70 -10.02 0.43
CA GLU A 140 6.36 -10.91 1.38
C GLU A 140 5.45 -11.28 2.55
N ARG A 141 4.59 -10.36 3.01
CA ARG A 141 3.69 -10.59 4.15
C ARG A 141 2.40 -11.29 3.77
N ILE A 142 1.73 -10.84 2.70
CA ILE A 142 0.39 -11.35 2.32
C ILE A 142 0.45 -12.37 1.18
N GLY A 143 1.61 -12.51 0.53
CA GLY A 143 1.85 -13.48 -0.54
C GLY A 143 1.33 -13.05 -1.92
N PRO A 144 1.80 -13.70 -3.00
CA PRO A 144 1.47 -13.36 -4.39
C PRO A 144 -0.04 -13.38 -4.69
N GLY A 145 -0.77 -14.36 -4.14
CA GLY A 145 -2.20 -14.51 -4.40
C GLY A 145 -3.02 -13.38 -3.78
N ALA A 146 -2.70 -12.95 -2.56
CA ALA A 146 -3.40 -11.83 -1.93
C ALA A 146 -3.06 -10.51 -2.63
N THR A 147 -1.79 -10.27 -2.98
CA THR A 147 -1.38 -9.09 -3.75
C THR A 147 -2.06 -9.00 -5.12
N GLN A 148 -2.27 -10.15 -5.78
CA GLN A 148 -3.05 -10.22 -7.01
C GLN A 148 -4.50 -9.77 -6.79
N VAL A 149 -5.18 -10.32 -5.77
CA VAL A 149 -6.56 -9.94 -5.44
C VAL A 149 -6.65 -8.47 -5.05
N ALA A 150 -5.66 -7.95 -4.32
CA ALA A 150 -5.59 -6.56 -3.88
C ALA A 150 -5.61 -5.54 -5.03
N ALA A 151 -5.22 -5.94 -6.25
CA ALA A 151 -5.39 -5.08 -7.43
C ALA A 151 -6.86 -4.66 -7.62
N ALA A 152 -7.81 -5.59 -7.44
CA ALA A 152 -9.24 -5.29 -7.54
C ALA A 152 -9.74 -4.28 -6.48
N PHE A 153 -8.96 -4.06 -5.42
CA PHE A 153 -9.27 -3.16 -4.31
C PHE A 153 -8.42 -1.89 -4.32
N GLY A 154 -7.66 -1.63 -5.38
CA GLY A 154 -6.93 -0.37 -5.57
C GLY A 154 -5.42 -0.44 -5.37
N ALA A 155 -4.83 -1.63 -5.22
CA ALA A 155 -3.38 -1.77 -5.31
C ALA A 155 -2.90 -1.43 -6.73
N THR A 156 -1.97 -0.49 -6.84
CA THR A 156 -1.46 0.00 -8.14
C THR A 156 -0.03 -0.43 -8.43
N GLY A 157 0.63 -1.11 -7.50
CA GLY A 157 1.96 -1.67 -7.72
C GLY A 157 2.16 -3.04 -7.06
N TRP A 158 3.02 -3.85 -7.68
CA TRP A 158 3.50 -5.12 -7.16
C TRP A 158 5.01 -5.06 -7.01
N ARG A 159 5.50 -5.30 -5.78
CA ARG A 159 6.93 -5.50 -5.50
C ARG A 159 7.20 -6.99 -5.40
N CYS A 160 7.71 -7.57 -6.49
CA CYS A 160 8.00 -8.98 -6.60
C CYS A 160 9.46 -9.26 -6.19
N PRO A 161 9.74 -10.17 -5.26
CA PRO A 161 11.11 -10.60 -4.97
C PRO A 161 11.82 -11.16 -6.21
N GLU A 162 13.15 -11.00 -6.30
CA GLU A 162 13.95 -11.50 -7.44
C GLU A 162 13.89 -13.02 -7.57
N ASP A 163 13.74 -13.73 -6.45
CA ASP A 163 13.66 -15.18 -6.34
C ASP A 163 12.21 -15.70 -6.31
N ALA A 164 11.24 -14.85 -6.63
CA ALA A 164 9.84 -15.25 -6.65
C ALA A 164 9.60 -16.39 -7.63
N THR A 165 8.93 -17.44 -7.14
CA THR A 165 8.59 -18.63 -7.95
C THR A 165 7.30 -18.47 -8.76
N VAL A 166 6.58 -17.35 -8.56
CA VAL A 166 5.31 -17.05 -9.21
C VAL A 166 5.54 -15.95 -10.24
N SER A 167 5.16 -16.20 -11.50
CA SER A 167 5.24 -15.21 -12.60
C SER A 167 4.22 -14.08 -12.39
N PRO A 168 4.66 -12.81 -12.29
CA PRO A 168 3.77 -11.66 -12.23
C PRO A 168 2.86 -11.56 -13.46
N GLU A 169 3.34 -11.94 -14.65
CA GLU A 169 2.55 -11.92 -15.89
C GLU A 169 1.39 -12.91 -15.83
N HIS A 170 1.59 -14.07 -15.20
CA HIS A 170 0.53 -15.04 -14.95
C HIS A 170 -0.53 -14.45 -13.99
N LEU A 171 -0.09 -13.77 -12.93
CA LEU A 171 -1.01 -13.12 -12.01
C LEU A 171 -1.81 -12.02 -12.70
N ALA A 172 -1.14 -11.15 -13.45
CA ALA A 172 -1.76 -10.02 -14.14
C ALA A 172 -2.85 -10.45 -15.12
N ARG A 173 -2.57 -11.48 -15.94
CA ARG A 173 -3.52 -12.03 -16.90
C ARG A 173 -4.81 -12.54 -16.24
N SER A 174 -4.69 -13.13 -15.05
CA SER A 174 -5.83 -13.77 -14.38
C SER A 174 -6.79 -12.74 -13.77
N VAL A 175 -6.33 -11.52 -13.50
CA VAL A 175 -7.18 -10.40 -13.03
C VAL A 175 -7.35 -9.30 -14.08
N ALA A 176 -6.97 -9.58 -15.34
CA ALA A 176 -7.10 -8.68 -16.48
C ALA A 176 -6.47 -7.28 -16.28
N VAL A 177 -5.34 -7.21 -15.57
CA VAL A 177 -4.53 -5.99 -15.44
C VAL A 177 -3.34 -6.05 -16.40
N THR A 178 -2.92 -4.89 -16.90
CA THR A 178 -1.70 -4.74 -17.69
C THR A 178 -0.53 -4.43 -16.76
N LEU A 179 0.62 -5.08 -16.97
CA LEU A 179 1.84 -4.73 -16.24
C LEU A 179 2.57 -3.60 -16.95
N THR A 180 2.98 -2.61 -16.17
CA THR A 180 3.93 -1.58 -16.60
C THR A 180 5.22 -1.77 -15.81
N GLU A 181 6.35 -1.83 -16.50
CA GLU A 181 7.67 -1.91 -15.86
C GLU A 181 8.23 -0.50 -15.67
N ASP A 182 8.96 -0.27 -14.57
CA ASP A 182 9.80 0.92 -14.49
C ASP A 182 10.93 0.77 -15.51
N VAL A 183 10.91 1.61 -16.55
CA VAL A 183 12.07 1.84 -17.39
C VAL A 183 13.04 2.65 -16.53
N ASN A 184 14.02 1.98 -15.93
CA ASN A 184 15.13 2.61 -15.18
C ASN A 184 15.69 3.85 -15.89
#